data_AF-A0A773Q6S8-F1
#
_entry.id   AF-A0A773Q6S8-F1
#
_cell.length_a   1.000
_cell.length_b   1.000
_cell.length_c   1.000
_cell.angle_alpha   90.00
_cell.angle_beta   90.00
_cell.angle_gamma   90.00
#
_symmetry.space_group_name_H-M   'P 1'
#
loop_
_entity.id
_entity.type
_entity.pdbx_description
1 polymer ?
#
loop_
_entity_poly.entity_id
_entity_poly.type
_entity_poly.pdbx_seq_one_letter_code
_entity_poly.pdbx_strand_id
1 'polypeptide(L)'
;MPEAISGRLLVLVINTHCERKLFTSKNSNDPEKIARRFCTPDNCLVVVLRNNRFLFHLERAPGHASRWYKGRTSICRRLYDWLT
;
A
#
# COMPACT_ATOMS: atom_id res chain seq x y z
N MET A 1 -27.88 8.64 5.59
CA MET A 1 -26.79 7.83 6.21
C MET A 1 -25.67 7.77 5.19
N PRO A 2 -24.41 8.09 5.50
CA PRO A 2 -23.37 7.98 4.49
C PRO A 2 -23.01 6.50 4.36
N GLU A 3 -23.30 5.95 3.19
CA GLU A 3 -23.00 4.57 2.81
C GLU A 3 -21.51 4.28 3.06
N ALA A 4 -21.24 3.18 3.79
CA ALA A 4 -19.91 2.64 3.88
C ALA A 4 -19.42 2.37 2.46
N ILE A 5 -18.44 3.14 1.98
CA ILE A 5 -17.88 3.02 0.64
C ILE A 5 -17.27 1.61 0.52
N SER A 6 -18.08 0.66 0.07
CA SER A 6 -17.77 -0.76 -0.07
C SER A 6 -16.90 -0.94 -1.31
N GLY A 7 -15.64 -0.52 -1.20
CA GLY A 7 -14.66 -0.53 -2.27
C GLY A 7 -13.65 -1.67 -2.16
N ARG A 8 -13.23 -2.22 -3.30
CA ARG A 8 -12.14 -3.21 -3.39
C ARG A 8 -10.83 -2.55 -2.93
N LEU A 9 -10.14 -3.19 -1.99
CA LEU A 9 -8.83 -2.75 -1.53
C LEU A 9 -7.75 -3.44 -2.36
N LEU A 10 -6.83 -2.66 -2.91
CA LEU A 10 -5.64 -3.15 -3.59
C LEU A 10 -4.41 -2.75 -2.76
N VAL A 11 -3.49 -3.67 -2.60
CA VAL A 11 -2.22 -3.46 -1.90
C VAL A 11 -1.10 -3.84 -2.86
N LEU A 12 -0.40 -2.85 -3.37
CA LEU A 12 0.81 -3.05 -4.15
C LEU A 12 2.00 -3.11 -3.19
N VAL A 13 2.79 -4.17 -3.30
CA VAL A 13 3.99 -4.38 -2.50
C VAL A 13 5.19 -4.39 -3.43
N ILE A 14 6.20 -3.60 -3.09
CA ILE A 14 7.51 -3.64 -3.73
C ILE A 14 8.50 -4.21 -2.72
N ASN A 15 9.20 -5.26 -3.14
CA ASN A 15 10.22 -5.89 -2.31
C ASN A 15 11.60 -5.25 -2.50
N THR A 16 12.57 -5.64 -1.66
CA THR A 16 13.97 -5.18 -1.73
C THR A 16 14.66 -5.52 -3.04
N HIS A 17 14.13 -6.48 -3.79
CA HIS A 17 14.61 -6.87 -5.12
C HIS A 17 13.90 -6.10 -6.26
N CYS A 18 13.16 -5.03 -5.93
CA CYS A 18 12.35 -4.24 -6.86
C CYS A 18 11.23 -5.02 -7.57
N GLU A 19 10.92 -6.23 -7.11
CA GLU A 19 9.79 -7.01 -7.61
C GLU A 19 8.48 -6.46 -7.06
N ARG A 20 7.44 -6.58 -7.89
CA ARG A 20 6.12 -5.99 -7.62
C ARG A 20 5.10 -7.10 -7.47
N LYS A 21 4.32 -7.03 -6.40
CA LYS A 21 3.22 -7.96 -6.15
C LYS A 21 1.97 -7.18 -5.80
N LEU A 22 0.88 -7.45 -6.51
CA LEU A 22 -0.42 -6.82 -6.27
C LEU A 22 -1.33 -7.80 -5.54
N PHE A 23 -1.78 -7.40 -4.36
CA PHE A 23 -2.71 -8.16 -3.54
C PHE A 23 -4.06 -7.48 -3.57
N THR A 24 -5.12 -8.28 -3.69
CA THR A 24 -6.48 -7.75 -3.67
C THR A 24 -7.22 -8.32 -2.48
N SER A 25 -7.81 -7.44 -1.67
CA SER A 25 -8.55 -7.83 -0.47
C SER A 25 -10.00 -7.42 -0.60
N LYS A 26 -10.91 -8.35 -0.29
CA LYS A 26 -12.35 -8.09 -0.25
C LYS A 26 -12.68 -7.40 1.08
N ASN A 27 -13.33 -6.24 0.98
CA ASN A 27 -13.95 -5.47 2.06
C ASN A 27 -13.22 -5.53 3.41
N SER A 28 -12.31 -4.59 3.63
CA SER A 28 -11.72 -4.39 4.95
C SER A 28 -12.00 -2.99 5.44
N ASN A 29 -12.61 -2.90 6.62
CA ASN A 29 -12.84 -1.63 7.31
C ASN A 29 -11.53 -1.00 7.79
N ASP A 30 -10.43 -1.76 7.86
CA ASP A 30 -9.13 -1.29 8.30
C ASP A 30 -8.02 -1.56 7.27
N PRO A 31 -7.84 -0.66 6.29
CA PRO A 31 -6.80 -0.79 5.28
C PRO A 31 -5.38 -0.74 5.86
N GLU A 32 -5.18 -0.09 7.01
CA GLU A 32 -3.87 0.03 7.63
C GLU A 32 -3.42 -1.29 8.25
N LYS A 33 -4.32 -1.99 8.94
CA LYS A 33 -4.04 -3.32 9.48
C LYS A 33 -3.65 -4.33 8.40
N ILE A 34 -4.27 -4.26 7.22
CA ILE A 34 -3.88 -5.09 6.09
C ILE A 34 -2.49 -4.71 5.58
N ALA A 35 -2.25 -3.42 5.34
CA ALA A 35 -0.97 -2.94 4.82
C ALA A 35 0.21 -3.32 5.73
N ARG A 36 0.03 -3.24 7.05
CA ARG A 36 1.03 -3.61 8.04
C ARG A 36 1.45 -5.09 7.99
N ARG A 37 0.61 -5.99 7.48
CA ARG A 37 1.01 -7.40 7.27
C ARG A 37 2.11 -7.54 6.23
N PHE A 38 2.24 -6.57 5.34
CA PHE A 38 3.28 -6.53 4.31
C PHE A 38 4.51 -5.71 4.73
N CYS A 39 4.52 -5.13 5.94
CA CYS A 39 5.68 -4.44 6.50
C CYS A 39 6.74 -5.43 7.03
N THR A 40 7.30 -6.23 6.13
CA THR A 40 8.35 -7.22 6.43
C THR A 40 9.74 -6.73 6.00
N PRO A 41 10.84 -7.28 6.55
CA PRO A 41 12.20 -6.90 6.15
C PRO A 41 12.51 -7.09 4.66
N ASP A 42 11.79 -8.00 3.99
CA ASP A 42 11.92 -8.24 2.54
C ASP A 42 11.22 -7.19 1.70
N ASN A 43 10.37 -6.35 2.30
CA ASN A 43 9.61 -5.32 1.60
C ASN A 43 10.17 -3.91 1.86
N CYS A 44 10.05 -3.03 0.86
CA CYS A 44 10.50 -1.65 0.96
C CYS A 44 9.37 -0.63 0.81
N LEU A 45 8.32 -0.95 0.04
CA LEU A 45 7.19 -0.05 -0.17
C LEU A 45 5.88 -0.85 -0.22
N VAL A 46 4.86 -0.36 0.49
CA VAL A 46 3.49 -0.88 0.47
C VAL A 46 2.56 0.26 0.11
N VAL A 47 1.86 0.16 -1.01
CA VAL A 47 0.92 1.17 -1.51
C VAL A 47 -0.48 0.64 -1.38
N VAL A 48 -1.38 1.44 -0.80
CA VAL A 48 -2.76 1.04 -0.56
C VAL A 48 -3.69 1.89 -1.42
N LEU A 49 -4.54 1.21 -2.18
CA LEU A 49 -5.54 1.82 -3.04
C LEU A 49 -6.93 1.27 -2.69
N ARG A 50 -7.95 2.09 -2.86
CA ARG A 50 -9.36 1.67 -2.77
C ARG A 50 -10.08 2.10 -4.02
N ASN A 51 -10.70 1.15 -4.73
CA ASN A 51 -11.33 1.41 -6.03
C ASN A 51 -10.37 2.16 -6.99
N ASN A 52 -9.12 1.68 -7.09
CA ASN A 52 -8.03 2.29 -7.85
C ASN A 52 -7.64 3.72 -7.44
N ARG A 53 -8.18 4.26 -6.35
CA ARG A 53 -7.76 5.56 -5.79
C ARG A 53 -6.72 5.35 -4.70
N PHE A 54 -5.63 6.10 -4.78
CA PHE A 54 -4.60 6.11 -3.75
C PHE A 54 -5.17 6.53 -2.39
N LEU A 55 -4.86 5.77 -1.35
CA LEU A 55 -5.19 6.10 0.03
C LEU A 55 -3.95 6.59 0.80
N PHE A 56 -2.92 5.75 0.87
CA PHE A 56 -1.67 6.04 1.55
C PHE A 56 -0.61 5.02 1.11
N HIS A 57 0.64 5.26 1.51
CA HIS A 57 1.69 4.25 1.42
C HIS A 57 2.46 4.13 2.73
N LEU A 58 3.12 2.99 2.90
CA LEU A 58 4.09 2.72 3.94
C LEU A 58 5.44 2.48 3.28
N GLU A 59 6.43 3.26 3.64
CA GLU A 59 7.80 3.14 3.14
C GLU A 59 8.72 2.73 4.28
N ARG A 60 9.63 1.80 4.01
CA ARG A 60 10.62 1.38 4.99
C ARG A 60 11.73 2.43 5.11
N ALA A 61 12.08 2.78 6.34
CA ALA A 61 13.18 3.69 6.60
C ALA A 61 14.50 3.11 6.05
N PRO A 62 15.30 3.90 5.31
CA PRO A 62 16.61 3.46 4.83
C PRO A 62 17.47 2.95 5.98
N GLY A 63 18.15 1.81 5.78
CA GLY A 63 19.02 1.21 6.79
C GLY A 63 18.31 0.53 7.97
N HIS A 64 16.98 0.48 8.00
CA HIS A 64 16.23 -0.18 9.07
C HIS A 64 15.40 -1.36 8.56
N ALA A 65 15.43 -2.48 9.28
CA ALA A 65 14.64 -3.67 8.94
C ALA A 65 13.14 -3.53 9.26
N SER A 66 12.81 -2.80 10.33
CA SER A 66 11.46 -2.80 10.93
C SER A 66 10.83 -1.42 11.11
N ARG A 67 11.52 -0.35 10.71
CA ARG A 67 11.01 1.02 10.84
C ARG A 67 10.30 1.43 9.55
N TRP A 68 9.05 1.85 9.67
CA TRP A 68 8.18 2.22 8.55
C TRP A 68 7.56 3.59 8.77
N TYR A 69 7.44 4.37 7.69
CA TYR A 69 6.80 5.68 7.68
C TYR A 69 5.53 5.64 6.85
N LYS A 70 4.48 6.29 7.33
CA LYS A 70 3.23 6.45 6.59
C LYS A 70 3.26 7.76 5.81
N GLY A 71 3.39 7.66 4.49
CA GLY A 71 3.24 8.80 3.60
C GLY A 71 1.77 9.00 3.21
N ARG A 72 1.29 10.25 3.29
CA ARG A 72 -0.08 10.63 2.92
C ARG A 72 -0.16 11.33 1.56
N THR A 73 0.98 11.71 0.98
CA THR A 73 1.04 12.37 -0.32
C THR A 73 0.79 11.34 -1.42
N SER A 74 0.10 11.78 -2.48
CA SER A 74 -0.03 11.00 -3.70
C SER A 74 1.36 10.58 -4.14
N ILE A 75 1.52 9.27 -4.24
CA ILE A 75 2.74 8.67 -4.74
C ILE A 75 3.01 9.23 -6.16
N CYS A 76 4.28 9.49 -6.49
CA CYS A 76 4.71 10.08 -7.76
C CYS A 76 3.94 9.50 -8.96
N ARG A 77 3.59 10.34 -9.95
CA ARG A 77 2.86 9.98 -11.19
C ARG A 77 3.34 8.67 -11.83
N ARG A 78 4.65 8.42 -11.80
CA ARG A 78 5.32 7.17 -12.25
C ARG A 78 4.77 5.87 -11.65
N LEU A 79 4.36 5.88 -10.39
CA LEU A 79 3.79 4.70 -9.72
C LEU A 79 2.30 4.53 -10.07
N TYR A 80 1.60 5.61 -10.43
CA TYR A 80 0.24 5.52 -10.99
C TYR A 80 0.27 4.84 -12.37
N ASP A 81 1.29 5.14 -13.19
CA ASP A 81 1.53 4.45 -14.46
C ASP A 81 1.77 2.94 -14.26
N TRP A 82 2.23 2.50 -13.08
CA TRP A 82 2.43 1.08 -12.77
C TRP A 82 1.17 0.36 -12.26
N LEU A 83 0.10 1.10 -12.02
CA LEU A 83 -1.18 0.59 -11.52
C LEU A 83 -2.27 0.53 -12.60
N THR A 84 -1.97 1.01 -13.80
CA THR A 84 -2.83 0.99 -14.99
C THR A 84 -2.43 -0.17 -15.89
#